data_AF-A0A4P9Y2G6-F1
#
_entry.id   AF-A0A4P9Y2G6-F1
#
_cell.length_a   1.000
_cell.length_b   1.000
_cell.length_c   1.000
_cell.angle_alpha   90.00
_cell.angle_beta   90.00
_cell.angle_gamma   90.00
#
_symmetry.space_group_name_H-M   'P 1'
#
loop_
_entity.id
_entity.type
_entity.pdbx_description
1 polymer ?
#
loop_
_entity_poly.entity_id
_entity_poly.type
_entity_poly.pdbx_seq_one_letter_code
_entity_poly.pdbx_strand_id
1 'polypeptide(L)'
;ILKESEQSDMLRRIGYARKKVMVAMRLLSAKADVMRALIKRCEDWLDGDICLYLGDIQDHIITMLQNVAHFEKIVARSHTNYLAQISIELTQTSNDTNDVMAKLTVLASILVPMNVITGLWGMNVKVPGQDVENLHWFFGIIGCMVALAISLILYLRRKELF
;
A
#
# COMPACT_ATOMS: atom_id res chain seq x y z
N ILE A 1 1.31 9.56 -6.64
CA ILE A 1 1.77 9.46 -5.25
C ILE A 1 1.02 10.53 -4.48
N LEU A 2 -0.05 10.16 -3.77
CA LEU A 2 -0.73 11.08 -2.86
C LEU A 2 0.26 11.37 -1.71
N LYS A 3 0.40 12.63 -1.29
CA LYS A 3 1.22 12.92 -0.12
C LYS A 3 0.62 12.21 1.10
N GLU A 4 1.44 11.80 2.07
CA GLU A 4 0.98 11.13 3.31
C GLU A 4 -0.13 11.95 4.02
N SER A 5 -0.07 13.29 3.91
CA SER A 5 -1.13 14.21 4.35
C SER A 5 -2.46 14.01 3.61
N GLU A 6 -2.44 13.81 2.30
CA GLU A 6 -3.63 13.56 1.48
C GLU A 6 -4.22 12.18 1.76
N GLN A 7 -3.36 11.18 2.03
CA GLN A 7 -3.83 9.85 2.40
C GLN A 7 -4.60 9.86 3.73
N SER A 8 -4.05 10.55 4.74
CA SER A 8 -4.70 10.72 6.05
C SER A 8 -6.00 11.55 5.97
N ASP A 9 -6.04 12.59 5.13
CA ASP A 9 -7.24 13.40 4.92
C ASP A 9 -8.37 12.60 4.27
N MET A 10 -8.05 11.80 3.25
CA MET A 10 -8.99 10.85 2.63
C MET A 10 -9.60 9.88 3.64
N LEU A 11 -8.75 9.24 4.47
CA LEU A 11 -9.19 8.35 5.56
C LEU A 11 -10.13 9.06 6.54
N ARG A 12 -9.79 10.29 6.92
CA ARG A 12 -10.62 11.12 7.80
C ARG A 12 -11.97 11.47 7.18
N ARG A 13 -12.01 11.80 5.88
CA ARG A 13 -13.25 12.08 5.13
C ARG A 13 -14.14 10.84 5.06
N ILE A 14 -13.58 9.66 4.77
CA ILE A 14 -14.32 8.39 4.75
C ILE A 14 -14.89 8.09 6.13
N GLY A 15 -14.10 8.24 7.19
CA GLY A 15 -14.55 8.08 8.57
C GLY A 15 -15.69 9.04 8.94
N TYR A 16 -15.60 10.30 8.51
CA TYR A 16 -16.64 11.29 8.73
C TYR A 16 -17.93 10.96 7.97
N ALA A 17 -17.83 10.50 6.71
CA ALA A 17 -18.98 10.02 5.94
C ALA A 17 -19.66 8.84 6.64
N ARG A 18 -18.89 7.84 7.10
CA ARG A 18 -19.42 6.70 7.85
C ARG A 18 -20.16 7.14 9.12
N LYS A 19 -19.58 8.07 9.88
CA LYS A 19 -20.21 8.62 11.08
C LYS A 19 -21.56 9.29 10.75
N LYS A 20 -21.62 10.09 9.68
CA LYS A 20 -22.87 10.73 9.21
C LYS A 20 -23.93 9.70 8.83
N VAL A 21 -23.56 8.67 8.07
CA VAL A 21 -24.48 7.60 7.65
C VAL A 21 -25.02 6.84 8.87
N MET A 22 -24.17 6.49 9.84
CA MET A 22 -24.61 5.82 11.06
C MET A 22 -25.54 6.69 11.93
N VAL A 23 -25.28 8.01 11.98
CA VAL A 23 -26.18 8.95 12.67
C VAL A 23 -27.53 9.02 11.96
N ALA A 24 -27.54 9.13 10.63
CA ALA A 24 -28.77 9.14 9.84
C ALA A 24 -29.57 7.85 10.03
N MET A 25 -28.92 6.68 9.99
CA MET A 25 -29.55 5.39 10.20
C MET A 25 -30.28 5.32 11.53
N ARG A 26 -29.60 5.70 12.61
CA ARG A 26 -30.18 5.71 13.97
C ARG A 26 -31.36 6.69 14.11
N LEU A 27 -31.26 7.88 13.53
CA LEU A 27 -32.34 8.88 13.58
C LEU A 27 -33.57 8.43 12.77
N LEU A 28 -33.35 7.82 11.60
CA LEU A 28 -34.44 7.29 10.76
C LEU A 28 -35.09 6.07 11.39
N SER A 29 -34.33 5.15 11.99
CA SER A 29 -34.88 4.01 12.74
C SER A 29 -35.84 4.47 13.84
N ALA A 30 -35.42 5.43 14.66
CA ALA A 30 -36.26 5.97 15.73
C ALA A 30 -37.57 6.60 15.19
N LYS A 31 -37.51 7.30 14.04
CA LYS A 31 -38.71 7.86 13.39
C LYS A 31 -39.62 6.77 12.82
N ALA A 32 -39.05 5.72 12.22
CA ALA A 32 -39.80 4.59 11.70
C ALA A 32 -40.58 3.87 12.81
N ASP A 33 -39.94 3.66 13.96
CA ASP A 33 -40.57 3.00 15.11
C ASP A 33 -41.73 3.82 15.68
N VAL A 34 -41.55 5.14 15.82
CA VAL A 34 -42.62 6.05 16.27
C VAL A 34 -43.78 6.07 15.28
N MET A 35 -43.50 6.16 13.98
CA MET A 35 -44.56 6.15 12.97
C MET A 35 -45.31 4.82 12.95
N ARG A 36 -44.61 3.70 13.13
CA ARG A 36 -45.23 2.38 13.25
C ARG A 36 -46.13 2.27 14.47
N ALA A 37 -45.72 2.81 15.62
CA ALA A 37 -46.55 2.87 16.80
C ALA A 37 -47.78 3.77 16.60
N LEU A 38 -47.62 4.90 15.91
CA LEU A 38 -48.69 5.86 15.65
C LEU A 38 -49.76 5.28 14.69
N ILE A 39 -49.36 4.66 13.58
CA ILE A 39 -50.27 4.00 12.62
C ILE A 39 -51.11 2.93 13.33
N LYS A 40 -50.46 2.07 14.12
CA LYS A 40 -51.16 1.02 14.88
C LYS A 40 -52.21 1.59 15.84
N ARG A 41 -51.97 2.76 16.43
CA ARG A 41 -52.91 3.42 17.33
C ARG A 41 -54.00 4.20 16.58
N CYS A 42 -53.70 4.65 15.36
CA CYS A 42 -54.59 5.38 14.47
C CYS A 42 -55.74 4.50 13.98
N GLU A 43 -55.47 3.23 13.64
CA GLU A 43 -56.52 2.24 13.29
C GLU A 43 -57.60 2.08 14.36
N ASP A 44 -57.25 2.27 15.64
CA ASP A 44 -58.18 2.10 16.76
C ASP A 44 -59.02 3.37 17.07
N TRP A 45 -58.57 4.59 16.70
CA TRP A 45 -59.13 5.87 17.22
C TRP A 45 -59.42 6.97 16.18
N LEU A 46 -58.90 6.87 14.95
CA LEU A 46 -58.89 7.96 13.96
C LEU A 46 -59.57 7.55 12.64
N ASP A 47 -60.00 8.54 11.86
CA ASP A 47 -60.59 8.35 10.52
C ASP A 47 -59.61 7.66 9.56
N GLY A 48 -60.12 6.74 8.73
CA GLY A 48 -59.34 5.89 7.84
C GLY A 48 -58.45 6.65 6.85
N ASP A 49 -58.86 7.85 6.42
CA ASP A 49 -58.09 8.69 5.50
C ASP A 49 -56.76 9.15 6.12
N ILE A 50 -56.76 9.52 7.40
CA ILE A 50 -55.54 9.97 8.10
C ILE A 50 -54.56 8.80 8.24
N CYS A 51 -55.08 7.60 8.54
CA CYS A 51 -54.26 6.40 8.65
C CYS A 51 -53.57 6.05 7.33
N LEU A 52 -54.26 6.24 6.19
CA LEU A 52 -53.70 6.04 4.86
C LEU A 52 -52.52 6.99 4.57
N TYR A 53 -52.67 8.29 4.85
CA TYR A 53 -51.57 9.26 4.67
C TYR A 53 -50.36 8.95 5.56
N LEU A 54 -50.57 8.50 6.80
CA LEU A 54 -49.48 8.09 7.69
C LEU A 54 -48.76 6.84 7.17
N GLY A 55 -49.49 5.91 6.55
CA GLY A 55 -48.94 4.73 5.89
C GLY A 55 -47.94 5.09 4.79
N ASP A 56 -48.31 6.01 3.90
CA ASP A 56 -47.42 6.49 2.82
C ASP A 56 -46.13 7.13 3.37
N ILE A 57 -46.26 7.94 4.44
CA ILE A 57 -45.10 8.53 5.13
C ILE A 57 -44.21 7.43 5.74
N GLN A 58 -44.81 6.38 6.33
CA GLN A 58 -44.05 5.24 6.85
C GLN A 58 -43.29 4.52 5.73
N ASP A 59 -43.92 4.27 4.59
CA ASP A 59 -43.28 3.61 3.45
C ASP A 59 -42.11 4.43 2.90
N HIS A 60 -42.25 5.75 2.84
CA HIS A 60 -41.14 6.65 2.53
C HIS A 60 -39.99 6.54 3.54
N ILE A 61 -40.27 6.49 4.85
CA ILE A 61 -39.24 6.33 5.88
C ILE A 61 -38.53 4.97 5.74
N ILE A 62 -39.28 3.89 5.50
CA ILE A 62 -38.72 2.54 5.29
C ILE A 62 -37.80 2.53 4.07
N THR A 63 -38.23 3.14 2.97
CA THR A 63 -37.41 3.28 1.75
C THR A 63 -36.13 4.07 2.02
N MET A 64 -36.23 5.19 2.75
CA MET A 64 -35.05 5.97 3.15
C MET A 64 -34.10 5.17 4.06
N LEU A 65 -34.64 4.34 4.95
CA LEU A 65 -33.83 3.47 5.82
C LEU A 65 -33.04 2.45 5.00
N GLN A 66 -33.66 1.82 4.00
CA GLN A 66 -33.01 0.90 3.07
C GLN A 66 -31.89 1.61 2.28
N ASN A 67 -32.12 2.84 1.81
CA ASN A 67 -31.11 3.64 1.12
C ASN A 67 -29.92 3.97 2.03
N VAL A 68 -30.17 4.35 3.28
CA VAL A 68 -29.09 4.63 4.24
C VAL A 68 -28.28 3.37 4.55
N ALA A 69 -28.93 2.21 4.70
CA ALA A 69 -28.23 0.93 4.87
C ALA A 69 -27.39 0.57 3.64
N HIS A 70 -27.88 0.87 2.42
CA HIS A 70 -27.11 0.70 1.20
C HIS A 70 -25.86 1.62 1.16
N PHE A 71 -26.01 2.89 1.54
CA PHE A 71 -24.88 3.82 1.64
C PHE A 71 -23.86 3.42 2.69
N GLU A 72 -24.28 2.86 3.83
CA GLU A 72 -23.37 2.32 4.85
C GLU A 72 -22.46 1.25 4.25
N LYS A 73 -23.06 0.31 3.50
CA LYS A 73 -22.33 -0.76 2.83
C LYS A 73 -21.35 -0.24 1.78
N ILE A 74 -21.74 0.78 1.01
CA ILE A 74 -20.84 1.43 0.04
C ILE A 74 -19.66 2.07 0.75
N VAL A 75 -19.92 2.89 1.78
CA VAL A 75 -18.86 3.59 2.53
C VAL A 75 -17.92 2.59 3.21
N ALA A 76 -18.45 1.50 3.76
CA ALA A 76 -17.65 0.44 4.36
C ALA A 76 -16.74 -0.24 3.32
N ARG A 77 -17.26 -0.54 2.12
CA ARG A 77 -16.44 -1.09 1.01
C ARG A 77 -15.37 -0.10 0.54
N SER A 78 -15.73 1.17 0.36
CA SER A 78 -14.79 2.22 -0.03
C SER A 78 -13.65 2.36 0.97
N HIS A 79 -13.95 2.28 2.27
CA HIS A 79 -12.93 2.28 3.32
C HIS A 79 -11.95 1.11 3.17
N THR A 80 -12.44 -0.12 3.03
CA THR A 80 -11.60 -1.31 2.87
C THR A 80 -10.78 -1.26 1.58
N ASN A 81 -11.40 -0.88 0.46
CA ASN A 81 -10.71 -0.75 -0.82
C ASN A 81 -9.60 0.30 -0.76
N TYR A 82 -9.84 1.41 -0.06
CA TYR A 82 -8.85 2.47 0.09
C TYR A 82 -7.64 2.01 0.91
N LEU A 83 -7.86 1.29 2.01
CA LEU A 83 -6.76 0.68 2.78
C LEU A 83 -5.97 -0.35 1.96
N ALA A 84 -6.66 -1.16 1.16
CA ALA A 84 -5.99 -2.10 0.26
C ALA A 84 -5.13 -1.37 -0.78
N GLN A 85 -5.63 -0.26 -1.34
CA GLN A 85 -4.88 0.56 -2.29
C GLN A 85 -3.61 1.16 -1.66
N ILE A 86 -3.72 1.70 -0.44
CA ILE A 86 -2.54 2.19 0.31
C ILE A 86 -1.54 1.04 0.53
N SER A 87 -2.01 -0.14 0.93
CA SER A 87 -1.13 -1.29 1.14
C SER A 87 -0.40 -1.72 -0.15
N ILE A 88 -1.06 -1.62 -1.31
CA ILE A 88 -0.45 -1.90 -2.61
C ILE A 88 0.60 -0.83 -2.93
N GLU A 89 0.30 0.46 -2.74
CA GLU A 89 1.25 1.56 -2.96
C GLU A 89 2.49 1.43 -2.07
N LEU A 90 2.31 1.06 -0.79
CA LEU A 90 3.42 0.78 0.14
C LEU A 90 4.25 -0.42 -0.31
N THR A 91 3.60 -1.51 -0.74
CA THR A 91 4.30 -2.70 -1.25
C THR A 91 5.10 -2.39 -2.50
N GLN A 92 4.52 -1.61 -3.41
CA GLN A 92 5.19 -1.21 -4.64
C GLN A 92 6.39 -0.30 -4.36
N THR A 93 6.24 0.68 -3.48
CA THR A 93 7.36 1.54 -3.04
C THR A 93 8.45 0.70 -2.39
N SER A 94 8.09 -0.27 -1.56
CA SER A 94 9.05 -1.21 -0.96
C SER A 94 9.79 -2.03 -2.03
N ASN A 95 9.08 -2.55 -3.03
CA ASN A 95 9.69 -3.28 -4.14
C ASN A 95 10.65 -2.40 -4.95
N ASP A 96 10.28 -1.15 -5.24
CA ASP A 96 11.15 -0.20 -5.92
C ASP A 96 12.41 0.10 -5.09
N THR A 97 12.27 0.28 -3.76
CA THR A 97 13.43 0.44 -2.89
C THR A 97 14.31 -0.81 -2.84
N ASN A 98 13.72 -2.00 -2.88
CA ASN A 98 14.45 -3.26 -2.93
C ASN A 98 15.22 -3.41 -4.25
N ASP A 99 14.64 -2.99 -5.39
CA ASP A 99 15.32 -2.99 -6.69
C ASP A 99 16.51 -2.03 -6.70
N VAL A 100 16.35 -0.83 -6.12
CA VAL A 100 17.47 0.12 -5.95
C VAL A 100 18.56 -0.47 -5.04
N MET A 101 18.18 -1.07 -3.91
CA MET A 101 19.12 -1.71 -2.99
C MET A 101 19.85 -2.90 -3.63
N ALA A 102 19.16 -3.68 -4.46
CA ALA A 102 19.76 -4.77 -5.23
C ALA A 102 20.84 -4.24 -6.18
N LYS A 103 20.56 -3.17 -6.93
CA LYS A 103 21.54 -2.52 -7.83
C LYS A 103 22.75 -2.00 -7.09
N LEU A 104 22.56 -1.33 -5.95
CA LEU A 104 23.66 -0.84 -5.11
C LEU A 104 24.49 -2.00 -4.53
N THR A 105 23.85 -3.09 -4.12
CA THR A 105 24.52 -4.29 -3.60
C THR A 105 25.39 -4.95 -4.66
N VAL A 106 24.92 -5.02 -5.91
CA VAL A 106 25.71 -5.52 -7.04
C VAL A 106 26.97 -4.67 -7.22
N LEU A 107 26.85 -3.35 -7.25
CA LEU A 107 27.99 -2.45 -7.36
C LEU A 107 28.98 -2.64 -6.20
N ALA A 108 28.49 -2.70 -4.97
CA ALA A 108 29.33 -2.93 -3.79
C ALA A 108 30.06 -4.28 -3.86
N SER A 109 29.38 -5.34 -4.28
CA SER A 109 29.94 -6.69 -4.38
C SER A 109 31.09 -6.78 -5.40
N ILE A 110 31.09 -5.93 -6.42
CA ILE A 110 32.17 -5.82 -7.42
C ILE A 110 33.32 -4.95 -6.90
N LEU A 111 33.01 -3.84 -6.22
CA LEU A 111 34.01 -2.89 -5.72
C LEU A 111 34.83 -3.44 -4.55
N VAL A 112 34.22 -4.18 -3.63
CA VAL A 112 34.90 -4.74 -2.44
C VAL A 112 36.12 -5.61 -2.81
N PRO A 113 36.02 -6.67 -3.63
CA PRO A 113 37.17 -7.49 -3.99
C PRO A 113 38.18 -6.73 -4.84
N MET A 114 37.74 -5.83 -5.72
CA MET A 114 38.67 -4.98 -6.48
C MET A 114 39.52 -4.11 -5.57
N ASN A 115 38.90 -3.46 -4.57
CA ASN A 115 39.61 -2.62 -3.61
C ASN A 115 40.60 -3.42 -2.75
N VAL A 116 40.27 -4.67 -2.39
CA VAL A 116 41.20 -5.53 -1.65
C VAL A 116 42.44 -5.85 -2.49
N ILE A 117 42.27 -6.17 -3.78
CA ILE A 117 43.39 -6.48 -4.69
C ILE A 117 44.29 -5.26 -4.88
N THR A 118 43.71 -4.09 -5.19
CA THR A 118 44.48 -2.85 -5.34
C THR A 118 45.12 -2.39 -4.03
N GLY A 119 44.44 -2.62 -2.90
CA GLY A 119 44.93 -2.31 -1.56
C GLY A 119 46.18 -3.14 -1.20
N LEU A 120 46.14 -4.46 -1.41
CA LEU A 120 47.28 -5.35 -1.17
C LEU A 120 48.50 -4.99 -2.03
N TRP A 121 48.28 -4.59 -3.28
CA TRP A 121 49.35 -4.15 -4.19
C TRP A 121 49.85 -2.73 -3.93
N GLY A 122 49.07 -1.89 -3.24
CA GLY A 122 49.49 -0.56 -2.79
C GLY A 122 50.29 -0.55 -1.49
N MET A 123 50.50 -1.71 -0.85
CA MET A 123 51.29 -1.82 0.38
C MET A 123 52.79 -1.76 0.07
N ASN A 124 53.57 -1.12 0.95
CA ASN A 124 55.04 -1.06 0.88
C ASN A 124 55.69 -2.41 1.29
N VAL A 125 55.20 -3.53 0.75
CA VAL A 125 55.69 -4.89 0.99
C VAL A 125 56.10 -5.51 -0.34
N LYS A 126 57.03 -6.47 -0.31
CA LYS A 126 57.53 -7.14 -1.52
C LYS A 126 56.37 -7.84 -2.26
N VAL A 127 55.92 -7.28 -3.38
CA VAL A 127 54.82 -7.85 -4.17
C VAL A 127 55.35 -8.87 -5.18
N PRO A 128 54.62 -9.96 -5.46
CA PRO A 128 55.01 -10.94 -6.47
C PRO A 128 55.11 -10.28 -7.85
N GLY A 129 56.31 -10.29 -8.46
CA GLY A 129 56.60 -9.62 -9.72
C GLY A 129 57.39 -8.31 -9.62
N GLN A 130 57.75 -7.86 -8.40
CA GLN A 130 58.49 -6.60 -8.20
C GLN A 130 59.94 -6.61 -8.76
N ASP A 131 60.59 -7.77 -8.78
CA ASP A 131 61.99 -7.91 -9.23
C ASP A 131 62.12 -8.34 -10.71
N VAL A 132 61.02 -8.36 -11.45
CA VAL A 132 60.98 -8.83 -12.86
C VAL A 132 60.56 -7.66 -13.75
N GLU A 133 61.42 -7.24 -14.68
CA GLU A 133 61.16 -6.11 -15.62
C GLU A 133 59.99 -6.37 -16.60
N ASN A 134 59.46 -7.59 -16.63
CA ASN A 134 58.39 -8.00 -17.54
C ASN A 134 56.99 -7.63 -17.01
N LEU A 135 56.21 -6.90 -17.82
CA LEU A 135 54.83 -6.48 -17.51
C LEU A 135 53.79 -7.61 -17.45
N HIS A 136 54.20 -8.88 -17.60
CA HIS A 136 53.32 -10.04 -17.61
C HIS A 136 52.53 -10.22 -16.31
N TRP A 137 53.14 -9.94 -15.15
CA TRP A 137 52.47 -10.02 -13.85
C TRP A 137 51.37 -8.97 -13.70
N PHE A 138 51.59 -7.76 -14.20
CA PHE A 138 50.61 -6.69 -14.20
C PHE A 138 49.38 -7.05 -15.06
N PHE A 139 49.60 -7.54 -16.28
CA PHE A 139 48.51 -7.99 -17.14
C PHE A 139 47.79 -9.24 -16.61
N GLY A 140 48.49 -10.17 -15.95
CA GLY A 140 47.90 -11.35 -15.33
C GLY A 140 46.91 -11.00 -14.20
N ILE A 141 47.25 -10.00 -13.38
CA ILE A 141 46.40 -9.54 -12.28
C ILE A 141 45.18 -8.79 -12.81
N ILE A 142 45.35 -7.92 -13.81
CA ILE A 142 44.22 -7.28 -14.50
C ILE A 142 43.28 -8.33 -15.09
N GLY A 143 43.83 -9.36 -15.77
CA GLY A 143 43.05 -10.48 -16.28
C GLY A 143 42.29 -11.22 -15.18
N CYS A 144 42.92 -11.47 -14.03
CA CYS A 144 42.28 -12.09 -12.88
C CYS A 144 41.15 -11.23 -12.28
N MET A 145 41.36 -9.91 -12.14
CA MET A 145 40.34 -8.96 -11.65
C MET A 145 39.13 -8.92 -12.58
N VAL A 146 39.36 -8.85 -13.89
CA VAL A 146 38.28 -8.86 -14.90
C VAL A 146 37.54 -10.20 -14.89
N ALA A 147 38.27 -11.32 -14.79
CA ALA A 147 37.66 -12.65 -14.69
C ALA A 147 36.79 -12.79 -13.42
N LEU A 148 37.27 -12.29 -12.27
CA LEU A 148 36.52 -12.26 -11.02
C LEU A 148 35.25 -11.42 -11.15
N ALA A 149 35.36 -10.20 -11.70
CA ALA A 149 34.21 -9.32 -11.92
C ALA A 149 33.16 -9.97 -12.83
N ILE A 150 33.58 -10.59 -13.94
CA ILE A 150 32.68 -11.31 -14.86
C ILE A 150 32.04 -12.51 -14.16
N SER A 151 32.80 -13.29 -13.39
CA SER A 151 32.27 -14.45 -12.67
C SER A 151 31.19 -14.06 -11.66
N LEU A 152 31.38 -12.94 -10.95
CA LEU A 152 30.42 -12.42 -9.99
C LEU A 152 29.16 -11.90 -10.69
N ILE A 153 29.30 -11.18 -11.80
CA ILE A 153 28.17 -10.71 -12.62
C ILE A 153 27.35 -11.88 -13.16
N LEU A 154 28.02 -12.92 -13.68
CA LEU A 154 27.34 -14.12 -14.18
C LEU A 154 26.63 -14.88 -13.05
N TYR A 155 27.25 -14.99 -11.87
CA TYR A 155 26.63 -15.59 -10.69
C TYR A 155 25.38 -14.83 -10.25
N LEU A 156 25.46 -13.49 -10.19
CA LEU A 156 24.34 -12.62 -9.82
C LEU A 156 23.20 -12.67 -10.84
N ARG A 157 23.53 -12.71 -12.15
CA ARG A 157 22.53 -12.92 -13.22
C ARG A 157 21.84 -14.27 -13.14
N ARG A 158 22.57 -15.33 -12.77
CA ARG A 158 22.03 -16.70 -12.71
C ARG A 158 21.11 -16.93 -11.50
N LYS A 159 21.28 -16.14 -10.44
CA LYS A 159 20.50 -16.31 -9.20
C LYS A 159 19.14 -15.59 -9.19
N GLU A 160 18.72 -15.03 -10.34
CA GLU A 160 17.45 -14.30 -10.46
C GLU A 160 17.26 -13.29 -9.32
N LEU A 161 18.31 -12.51 -9.04
CA LEU A 161 18.17 -11.25 -8.30
C LEU A 161 17.59 -10.13 -9.20
N PHE A 162 17.03 -10.54 -10.34
CA PHE A 162 16.34 -9.80 -11.40
C PHE A 162 15.15 -10.63 -11.86
#